data_AF-A0A496SLQ7-F1
#
_entry.id   AF-A0A496SLQ7-F1
#
_cell.length_a   1.000
_cell.length_b   1.000
_cell.length_c   1.000
_cell.angle_alpha   90.00
_cell.angle_beta   90.00
_cell.angle_gamma   90.00
#
_symmetry.space_group_name_H-M   'P 1'
#
loop_
_entity.id
_entity.type
_entity.pdbx_description
1 polymer ?
#
loop_
_entity_poly.entity_id
_entity_poly.type
_entity_poly.pdbx_seq_one_letter_code
_entity_poly.pdbx_strand_id
1 'polypeptide(L)'
;MRGLTRRVARHQRRHKPKRWHIDYLRAHCSLVEVKTYPTRRRLECQLNSHILRLKGAQVLVPKFGSSDCHCKAHLIWFAEGDYQRIKEELLELRIETIGSSSHSNDDLEKEENSL
;
A
#
# COMPACT_ATOMS: atom_id res chain seq x y z
N MET A 1 2.53 -16.04 -10.75
CA MET A 1 3.14 -14.69 -10.87
C MET A 1 4.02 -14.64 -12.12
N ARG A 2 3.48 -14.24 -13.27
CA ARG A 2 4.32 -13.93 -14.44
C ARG A 2 4.61 -12.43 -14.43
N GLY A 3 5.88 -12.05 -14.47
CA GLY A 3 6.30 -10.68 -14.72
C GLY A 3 6.64 -9.79 -13.51
N LEU A 4 6.60 -10.27 -12.26
CA LEU A 4 6.99 -9.46 -11.09
C LEU A 4 8.41 -8.89 -11.23
N THR A 5 9.39 -9.74 -11.50
CA THR A 5 10.80 -9.35 -11.69
C THR A 5 10.96 -8.31 -12.80
N ARG A 6 10.27 -8.49 -13.94
CA ARG A 6 10.31 -7.53 -15.06
C ARG A 6 9.70 -6.18 -14.67
N ARG A 7 8.63 -6.18 -13.87
CA ARG A 7 7.98 -4.95 -13.37
C ARG A 7 8.87 -4.23 -12.37
N VAL A 8 9.47 -4.94 -11.41
CA VAL A 8 10.44 -4.38 -10.47
C VAL A 8 11.63 -3.78 -11.22
N ALA A 9 12.26 -4.53 -12.12
CA ALA A 9 13.37 -4.04 -12.94
C ALA A 9 12.99 -2.85 -13.82
N ARG A 10 11.73 -2.77 -14.28
CA ARG A 10 11.21 -1.57 -14.93
C ARG A 10 11.21 -0.40 -13.95
N HIS A 11 10.61 -0.53 -12.78
CA HIS A 11 10.45 0.58 -11.83
C HIS A 11 11.76 1.07 -11.23
N GLN A 12 12.76 0.20 -11.11
CA GLN A 12 14.11 0.58 -10.64
C GLN A 12 14.81 1.58 -11.57
N ARG A 13 14.64 1.45 -12.90
CA ARG A 13 15.26 2.36 -13.89
C ARG A 13 14.83 3.81 -13.64
N ARG A 14 15.73 4.78 -13.83
CA ARG A 14 15.36 6.20 -13.73
C ARG A 14 14.86 6.75 -15.06
N HIS A 15 15.61 6.51 -16.13
CA HIS A 15 15.29 6.96 -17.48
C HIS A 15 14.57 5.85 -18.24
N LYS A 16 13.31 6.10 -18.62
CA LYS A 16 12.49 5.20 -19.44
C LYS A 16 11.27 5.96 -19.99
N PRO A 17 10.61 5.46 -21.05
CA PRO A 17 9.31 5.97 -21.45
C PRO A 17 8.30 5.80 -20.30
N LYS A 18 7.67 6.90 -19.88
CA LYS A 18 6.73 6.92 -18.76
C LYS A 18 5.42 6.25 -19.20
N ARG A 19 4.97 5.23 -18.47
CA ARG A 19 3.71 4.52 -18.78
C ARG A 19 2.82 4.36 -17.55
N TRP A 20 3.39 4.18 -16.37
CA TRP A 20 2.63 4.01 -15.12
C TRP A 20 2.89 5.17 -14.16
N HIS A 21 1.99 5.42 -13.21
CA HIS A 21 2.12 6.52 -12.24
C HIS A 21 3.50 6.57 -11.56
N ILE A 22 4.01 5.43 -11.09
CA ILE A 22 5.35 5.33 -10.48
C ILE A 22 6.49 5.72 -11.44
N ASP A 23 6.33 5.58 -12.76
CA ASP A 23 7.39 6.00 -13.70
C ASP A 23 7.53 7.53 -13.74
N TYR A 24 6.44 8.27 -13.50
CA TYR A 24 6.49 9.73 -13.35
C TYR A 24 7.18 10.12 -12.04
N LEU A 25 6.80 9.47 -10.93
CA LEU A 25 7.42 9.71 -9.62
C LEU A 25 8.92 9.37 -9.61
N ARG A 26 9.30 8.24 -10.21
CA ARG A 26 10.68 7.72 -10.20
C ARG A 26 11.69 8.70 -10.81
N ALA A 27 11.29 9.61 -11.70
CA ALA A 27 12.18 10.62 -12.24
C ALA A 27 12.65 11.65 -11.19
N HIS A 28 11.84 11.86 -10.14
CA HIS A 28 12.00 12.92 -9.14
C HIS A 28 12.36 12.41 -7.73
N CYS A 29 12.52 11.10 -7.54
CA CYS A 29 12.88 10.52 -6.25
C CYS A 29 14.04 9.51 -6.36
N SER A 30 14.67 9.22 -5.23
CA SER A 30 15.62 8.11 -5.09
C SER A 30 14.88 6.86 -4.63
N LEU A 31 15.24 5.70 -5.21
CA LEU A 31 14.73 4.42 -4.74
C LEU A 31 15.62 3.93 -3.60
N VAL A 32 15.05 3.78 -2.41
CA VAL A 32 15.77 3.31 -1.22
C VAL A 32 15.71 1.80 -1.09
N GLU A 33 14.50 1.22 -1.23
CA GLU A 33 14.27 -0.20 -0.99
C GLU A 33 13.13 -0.74 -1.87
N VAL A 34 13.19 -2.04 -2.19
CA VAL A 34 12.11 -2.78 -2.83
C VAL A 34 11.78 -4.00 -1.96
N LYS A 35 10.58 -4.04 -1.39
CA LYS A 35 10.03 -5.23 -0.76
C LYS A 35 9.02 -5.90 -1.67
N THR A 36 9.10 -7.22 -1.82
CA THR A 36 8.14 -8.01 -2.60
C THR A 36 7.49 -9.07 -1.74
N TYR A 37 6.17 -9.21 -1.86
CA TYR A 37 5.37 -10.19 -1.13
C TYR A 37 4.77 -11.18 -2.14
N PRO A 38 5.54 -12.19 -2.60
CA PRO A 38 5.06 -13.13 -3.59
C PRO A 38 3.95 -14.01 -3.00
N THR A 39 2.72 -13.82 -3.47
CA THR A 39 1.56 -14.60 -3.05
C THR A 39 0.64 -14.95 -4.22
N ARG A 40 -0.14 -16.04 -4.07
CA ARG A 40 -1.23 -16.39 -5.00
C ARG A 40 -2.50 -15.57 -4.73
N ARG A 41 -2.63 -14.98 -3.52
CA ARG A 41 -3.77 -14.14 -3.12
C ARG A 41 -3.59 -12.71 -3.66
N ARG A 42 -4.70 -12.03 -3.98
CA ARG A 42 -4.68 -10.61 -4.36
C ARG A 42 -4.68 -9.73 -3.11
N LEU A 43 -3.49 -9.50 -2.53
CA LEU A 43 -3.35 -8.81 -1.24
C LEU A 43 -2.97 -7.32 -1.36
N GLU A 44 -2.80 -6.78 -2.57
CA GLU A 44 -2.31 -5.41 -2.79
C GLU A 44 -3.14 -4.34 -2.03
N CYS A 45 -4.47 -4.37 -2.18
CA CYS A 45 -5.34 -3.41 -1.51
C CYS A 45 -5.33 -3.56 0.02
N GLN A 46 -5.19 -4.80 0.52
CA GLN A 46 -5.17 -5.09 1.95
C GLN A 46 -3.83 -4.67 2.58
N LEU A 47 -2.72 -4.90 1.88
CA LEU A 47 -1.41 -4.38 2.25
C LEU A 47 -1.43 -2.85 2.29
N ASN A 48 -1.96 -2.20 1.25
CA ASN A 48 -2.10 -0.74 1.19
C ASN A 48 -2.94 -0.20 2.36
N SER A 49 -4.06 -0.87 2.68
CA SER A 49 -4.91 -0.55 3.83
C SER A 49 -4.17 -0.67 5.17
N HIS A 50 -3.32 -1.70 5.32
CA HIS A 50 -2.49 -1.85 6.51
C HIS A 50 -1.46 -0.71 6.63
N ILE A 51 -0.75 -0.39 5.55
CA ILE A 51 0.24 0.70 5.54
C ILE A 51 -0.43 2.05 5.84
N LEU A 52 -1.65 2.28 5.33
CA LEU A 52 -2.43 3.50 5.61
C LEU A 52 -2.83 3.65 7.09
N ARG A 53 -2.84 2.57 7.88
CA ARG A 53 -3.11 2.63 9.32
C ARG A 53 -1.87 2.92 10.15
N LEU A 54 -0.68 2.88 9.56
CA LEU A 54 0.55 3.17 10.28
C LEU A 54 0.58 4.64 10.70
N LYS A 55 1.19 4.91 11.86
CA LYS A 55 1.32 6.27 12.38
C LYS A 55 2.05 7.16 11.38
N GLY A 56 1.47 8.33 11.08
CA GLY A 56 2.04 9.31 10.16
C GLY A 56 1.73 9.08 8.68
N ALA A 57 1.03 8.00 8.32
CA ALA A 57 0.64 7.73 6.93
C ALA A 57 -0.33 8.80 6.39
N GLN A 58 -0.03 9.35 5.22
CA GLN A 58 -0.90 10.33 4.55
C GLN A 58 -1.08 10.03 3.06
N VAL A 59 -2.25 10.39 2.53
CA VAL A 59 -2.52 10.39 1.09
C VAL A 59 -2.40 11.82 0.58
N LEU A 60 -1.29 12.13 -0.09
CA LEU A 60 -1.07 13.46 -0.67
C LEU A 60 -1.62 13.59 -2.09
N VAL A 61 -1.66 12.49 -2.84
CA VAL A 61 -2.14 12.47 -4.24
C VAL A 61 -3.24 11.42 -4.36
N PRO A 62 -4.52 11.83 -4.30
CA PRO A 62 -5.64 10.93 -4.47
C PRO A 62 -5.55 10.14 -5.79
N LYS A 63 -5.99 8.89 -5.74
CA LYS A 63 -6.07 7.94 -6.85
C LYS A 63 -4.73 7.59 -7.53
N PHE A 64 -3.59 8.01 -6.97
CA PHE A 64 -2.30 7.62 -7.51
C PHE A 64 -2.11 6.09 -7.40
N GLY A 65 -1.92 5.43 -8.55
CA GLY A 65 -1.66 3.99 -8.58
C GLY A 65 -2.86 3.10 -8.24
N SER A 66 -4.07 3.65 -8.09
CA SER A 66 -5.28 2.90 -7.73
C SER A 66 -6.40 3.01 -8.77
N SER A 67 -6.05 3.03 -10.06
CA SER A 67 -7.03 3.21 -11.16
C SER A 67 -7.95 2.01 -11.37
N ASP A 68 -7.54 0.83 -10.95
CA ASP A 68 -8.27 -0.44 -11.07
C ASP A 68 -8.90 -0.91 -9.74
N CYS A 69 -8.92 -0.05 -8.72
CA CYS A 69 -9.53 -0.35 -7.42
C CYS A 69 -10.14 0.90 -6.74
N HIS A 70 -10.83 0.69 -5.62
CA HIS A 70 -11.50 1.78 -4.89
C HIS A 70 -10.61 2.47 -3.86
N CYS A 71 -9.34 2.07 -3.70
CA CYS A 71 -8.44 2.66 -2.70
C CYS A 71 -8.28 4.18 -2.90
N LYS A 72 -8.06 4.89 -1.78
CA LYS A 72 -7.80 6.34 -1.77
C LYS A 72 -6.58 6.69 -2.61
N ALA A 73 -5.48 5.95 -2.44
CA ALA A 73 -4.30 5.92 -3.30
C ALA A 73 -3.47 4.65 -2.97
N HIS A 74 -2.57 4.26 -3.86
CA HIS A 74 -1.49 3.27 -3.63
C HIS A 74 -0.11 3.94 -3.46
N LEU A 75 -0.06 5.27 -3.39
CA LEU A 75 1.10 6.02 -2.93
C LEU A 75 0.77 6.61 -1.55
N ILE A 76 1.58 6.25 -0.58
CA ILE A 76 1.44 6.68 0.82
C ILE A 76 2.68 7.48 1.16
N TRP A 77 2.48 8.65 1.74
CA TRP A 77 3.54 9.53 2.21
C TRP A 77 3.73 9.39 3.71
N PHE A 78 4.97 9.55 4.14
CA PHE A 78 5.39 9.66 5.53
C PHE A 78 6.40 10.79 5.65
N ALA A 79 6.52 11.35 6.85
CA ALA A 79 7.44 12.46 7.09
C ALA A 79 8.89 12.00 7.02
N GLU A 80 9.79 12.97 6.81
CA GLU A 80 11.21 12.71 6.93
C GLU A 80 11.55 12.17 8.33
N GLY A 81 12.41 11.15 8.39
CA GLY A 81 12.75 10.45 9.64
C GLY A 81 11.88 9.23 9.95
N ASP A 82 10.70 9.06 9.35
CA ASP A 82 9.84 7.90 9.63
C ASP A 82 10.37 6.58 9.00
N TYR A 83 11.33 6.64 8.07
CA TYR A 83 11.75 5.48 7.27
C TYR A 83 12.16 4.27 8.12
N GLN A 84 12.97 4.48 9.16
CA GLN A 84 13.50 3.37 9.97
C GLN A 84 12.37 2.63 10.71
N ARG A 85 11.46 3.38 11.34
CA ARG A 85 10.29 2.82 12.01
C ARG A 85 9.39 2.06 11.03
N ILE A 86 9.09 2.65 9.87
CA ILE A 86 8.26 1.98 8.85
C ILE A 86 8.93 0.70 8.36
N LYS A 87 10.25 0.73 8.18
CA LYS A 87 11.02 -0.44 7.72
C LYS A 87 10.88 -1.61 8.69
N GLU A 88 10.95 -1.33 9.99
CA GLU A 88 10.76 -2.29 11.09
C GLU A 88 9.32 -2.82 11.13
N GLU A 89 8.31 -1.94 11.12
CA GLU A 89 6.89 -2.33 11.06
C GLU A 89 6.60 -3.23 9.84
N LEU A 90 7.23 -2.95 8.69
CA LEU A 90 7.10 -3.76 7.48
C LEU A 90 7.94 -5.04 7.47
N LEU A 91 8.92 -5.19 8.36
CA LEU A 91 9.70 -6.43 8.52
C LEU A 91 8.88 -7.48 9.28
N GLU A 92 8.14 -7.03 10.29
CA GLU A 92 7.27 -7.87 11.13
C GLU A 92 5.98 -8.27 10.41
N LEU A 93 5.69 -7.63 9.27
CA LEU A 93 4.51 -7.87 8.47
C LEU A 93 4.52 -9.27 7.85
N ARG A 94 3.75 -10.18 8.44
CA ARG A 94 3.49 -11.52 7.91
C ARG A 94 2.38 -11.48 6.85
N ILE A 95 2.60 -12.08 5.69
CA ILE A 95 1.61 -12.13 4.60
C ILE A 95 0.31 -12.80 5.08
N GLU A 96 0.42 -13.77 5.99
CA GLU A 96 -0.68 -14.53 6.55
C GLU A 96 -1.64 -13.68 7.39
N THR A 97 -1.16 -12.57 7.98
CA THR A 97 -2.00 -11.67 8.79
C THR A 97 -2.71 -10.61 7.95
N ILE A 98 -2.37 -10.50 6.66
CA ILE A 98 -3.03 -9.59 5.72
C ILE A 98 -4.38 -10.20 5.30
N GLY A 99 -5.47 -9.56 5.75
CA GLY A 99 -6.85 -9.93 5.42
C GLY A 99 -7.67 -10.51 6.58
N SER A 100 -7.11 -10.67 7.78
CA SER A 100 -7.85 -11.16 8.96
C SER A 100 -8.63 -10.07 9.73
N SER A 101 -8.83 -8.89 9.13
CA SER A 101 -9.64 -7.81 9.71
C SER A 101 -10.96 -7.68 8.95
N SER A 102 -11.90 -8.55 9.29
CA SER A 102 -13.33 -8.23 9.27
C SER A 102 -13.78 -8.06 10.72
N HIS A 103 -13.71 -6.84 11.25
CA HIS A 103 -14.55 -6.41 12.37
C HIS A 103 -15.12 -5.05 11.95
N SER A 104 -16.20 -5.10 11.17
CA SER A 104 -17.23 -4.07 11.23
C SER A 104 -17.96 -4.30 12.56
N ASN A 105 -17.57 -3.59 13.61
CA ASN A 105 -18.45 -3.33 14.75
C ASN A 105 -19.31 -2.12 14.37
N ASP A 106 -20.30 -2.35 13.50
CA ASP A 106 -21.37 -1.39 13.19
C ASP A 106 -22.62 -2.24 12.94
N ASP A 107 -23.13 -2.95 13.95
CA ASP A 107 -24.45 -3.65 13.92
C ASP A 107 -24.91 -4.11 15.33
N LEU A 108 -24.77 -3.27 16.37
CA LEU A 108 -25.27 -3.60 17.74
C LEU A 108 -25.95 -2.43 18.47
N GLU A 109 -26.64 -1.51 17.78
CA GLU A 109 -27.48 -0.48 18.43
C GLU A 109 -28.80 -0.21 17.71
N LYS A 110 -29.54 -1.25 17.29
CA LYS A 110 -30.91 -1.07 16.75
C LYS A 110 -32.00 -1.96 17.33
N GLU A 111 -31.78 -2.65 18.44
CA GLU A 111 -32.82 -3.52 19.04
C GLU A 111 -33.16 -3.22 20.51
N GLU A 112 -32.86 -2.01 21.03
CA GLU A 112 -33.22 -1.65 22.41
C GLU A 112 -34.12 -0.40 22.55
N ASN A 113 -34.82 0.00 21.48
CA ASN A 113 -35.76 1.13 21.55
C ASN A 113 -37.13 0.82 20.91
N SER A 114 -37.70 -0.33 21.29
CA SER A 114 -39.13 -0.62 21.07
C SER A 114 -39.73 -1.30 22.30
N LEU A 115 -39.74 -0.57 23.41
CA LEU A 115 -40.74 -0.72 24.47
C LEU A 115 -41.57 0.56 24.54
#